data_AF-A0AAU4YM20-F1
#
_entry.id   AF-A0AAU4YM20-F1
#
_cell.length_a   1.000
_cell.length_b   1.000
_cell.length_c   1.000
_cell.angle_alpha   90.00
_cell.angle_beta   90.00
_cell.angle_gamma   90.00
#
_symmetry.space_group_name_H-M   'P 1'
#
loop_
_entity.id
_entity.type
_entity.pdbx_description
1 polymer ?
#
loop_
_entity_poly.entity_id
_entity_poly.type
_entity_poly.pdbx_seq_one_letter_code
_entity_poly.pdbx_strand_id
1 'polypeptide(L)'
;MGTPLFIKVCGLRTEQDVDAAVEAGADAIGFVFAESPRRIDAGTASRLARRVPEGITTVGVFRNQPLTEVRELLDASAMRAVQLHGDEDLAFYDALRPDGRLLIRGVSVRGDAPRHGERGEDILLLDAPVPGAGEVWDRSGKRLPEPGLAWLLAGGLDPGNVAEAVRAARPWGVDVSSGIEISRGVKSPALIAAFIEAARAAAE
;
A
#
# COMPACT_ATOMS: atom_id res chain seq x y z
N MET A 1 5.13 -10.62 -22.65
CA MET A 1 5.70 -10.65 -21.28
C MET A 1 4.79 -9.77 -20.45
N GLY A 2 4.06 -10.35 -19.49
CA GLY A 2 3.14 -9.58 -18.65
C GLY A 2 3.90 -8.57 -17.80
N THR A 3 3.22 -7.48 -17.40
CA THR A 3 3.78 -6.52 -16.45
C THR A 3 4.07 -7.26 -15.13
N PRO A 4 5.27 -7.13 -14.53
CA PRO A 4 5.57 -7.77 -13.25
C PRO A 4 4.63 -7.27 -12.15
N LEU A 5 4.27 -8.16 -11.22
CA LEU A 5 3.41 -7.85 -10.07
C LEU A 5 4.02 -6.70 -9.24
N PHE A 6 3.23 -5.66 -8.97
CA PHE A 6 3.65 -4.53 -8.14
C PHE A 6 3.53 -4.87 -6.65
N ILE A 7 4.58 -4.64 -5.87
CA ILE A 7 4.61 -4.99 -4.44
C ILE A 7 4.91 -3.77 -3.58
N LYS A 8 3.95 -3.42 -2.71
CA LYS A 8 4.08 -2.34 -1.74
C LYS A 8 4.30 -2.87 -0.33
N VAL A 9 5.33 -2.35 0.36
CA VAL A 9 5.63 -2.66 1.76
C VAL A 9 5.30 -1.43 2.63
N CYS A 10 4.37 -1.58 3.58
CA CYS A 10 3.73 -0.44 4.23
C CYS A 10 4.00 -0.37 5.74
N GLY A 11 4.18 0.85 6.25
CA GLY A 11 4.36 1.16 7.66
C GLY A 11 5.78 0.88 8.16
N LEU A 12 6.78 1.20 7.35
CA LEU A 12 8.19 1.10 7.73
C LEU A 12 8.58 2.27 8.63
N ARG A 13 9.44 2.00 9.61
CA ARG A 13 9.82 3.00 10.64
C ARG A 13 11.31 3.08 10.92
N THR A 14 12.09 2.10 10.47
CA THR A 14 13.52 2.01 10.73
C THR A 14 14.30 1.90 9.43
N GLU A 15 15.58 2.25 9.48
CA GLU A 15 16.48 2.13 8.33
C GLU A 15 16.62 0.67 7.89
N GLN A 16 16.72 -0.25 8.85
CA GLN A 16 16.82 -1.69 8.59
C GLN A 16 15.60 -2.22 7.84
N ASP A 17 14.38 -1.79 8.19
CA ASP A 17 13.18 -2.25 7.49
C ASP A 17 13.14 -1.73 6.06
N VAL A 18 13.56 -0.47 5.85
CA VAL A 18 13.62 0.16 4.53
C VAL A 18 14.65 -0.53 3.66
N ASP A 19 15.85 -0.77 4.18
CA ASP A 19 16.92 -1.47 3.46
C ASP A 19 16.46 -2.86 3.06
N ALA A 20 15.84 -3.61 3.98
CA ALA A 20 15.31 -4.94 3.71
C ALA A 20 14.25 -4.94 2.60
N ALA A 21 13.34 -3.95 2.59
CA ALA A 21 12.33 -3.82 1.54
C ALA A 21 12.93 -3.45 0.18
N VAL A 22 13.95 -2.57 0.16
CA VAL A 22 14.68 -2.20 -1.06
C VAL A 22 15.45 -3.41 -1.61
N GLU A 23 16.22 -4.10 -0.78
CA GLU A 23 17.03 -5.26 -1.16
C GLU A 23 16.17 -6.43 -1.65
N ALA A 24 15.01 -6.65 -1.03
CA ALA A 24 14.07 -7.67 -1.47
C ALA A 24 13.32 -7.29 -2.76
N GLY A 25 13.42 -6.05 -3.22
CA GLY A 25 12.85 -5.59 -4.48
C GLY A 25 11.38 -5.18 -4.38
N ALA A 26 11.00 -4.45 -3.33
CA ALA A 26 9.70 -3.78 -3.28
C ALA A 26 9.58 -2.67 -4.35
N ASP A 27 8.40 -2.50 -4.93
CA ASP A 27 8.12 -1.46 -5.92
C ASP A 27 7.64 -0.15 -5.27
N ALA A 28 7.11 -0.24 -4.03
CA ALA A 28 6.77 0.92 -3.22
C ALA A 28 6.98 0.69 -1.71
N ILE A 29 7.32 1.77 -1.01
CA ILE A 29 7.53 1.81 0.43
C ILE A 29 6.62 2.85 1.07
N GLY A 30 5.80 2.43 2.02
CA GLY A 30 4.81 3.26 2.71
C GLY A 30 5.24 3.73 4.10
N PHE A 31 5.05 5.04 4.35
CA PHE A 31 5.29 5.71 5.62
C PHE A 31 3.97 6.26 6.16
N VAL A 32 3.63 5.91 7.41
CA VAL A 32 2.32 6.27 7.98
C VAL A 32 2.41 7.56 8.76
N PHE A 33 1.60 8.55 8.38
CA PHE A 33 1.46 9.83 9.09
C PHE A 33 0.21 9.91 9.96
N ALA A 34 -0.81 9.12 9.63
CA ALA A 34 -2.04 8.99 10.41
C ALA A 34 -1.83 8.30 11.78
N GLU A 35 -2.82 8.42 12.67
CA GLU A 35 -2.80 7.74 13.97
C GLU A 35 -2.70 6.22 13.80
N SER A 36 -1.59 5.65 14.27
CA SER A 36 -1.25 4.25 14.06
C SER A 36 -0.06 3.86 14.94
N PRO A 37 0.09 2.58 15.35
CA PRO A 37 1.34 2.08 15.92
C PRO A 37 2.55 2.25 14.98
N ARG A 38 2.28 2.44 13.69
CA ARG A 38 3.28 2.60 12.62
C ARG A 38 3.58 4.06 12.30
N ARG A 39 2.99 5.01 13.04
CA ARG A 39 3.13 6.45 12.79
C ARG A 39 4.58 6.89 12.95
N ILE A 40 5.06 7.72 12.04
CA ILE A 40 6.33 8.43 12.12
C ILE A 40 6.13 9.92 11.79
N ASP A 41 7.06 10.76 12.25
CA ASP A 41 7.09 12.18 11.89
C ASP A 41 7.74 12.42 10.52
N ALA A 42 7.55 13.62 9.96
CA ALA A 42 8.08 14.00 8.65
C ALA A 42 9.61 13.99 8.57
N GLY A 43 10.32 14.34 9.65
CA GLY A 43 11.78 14.32 9.68
C GLY A 43 12.34 12.89 9.63
N THR A 44 11.71 11.97 10.36
CA THR A 44 11.98 10.54 10.29
C THR A 44 11.65 9.98 8.91
N ALA A 45 10.48 10.28 8.36
CA ALA A 45 10.12 9.86 7.01
C ALA A 45 11.10 10.38 5.94
N SER A 46 11.51 11.65 6.02
CA SER A 46 12.52 12.25 5.13
C SER A 46 13.86 11.51 5.20
N ARG A 47 14.33 11.17 6.41
CA ARG A 47 15.57 10.42 6.61
C ARG A 47 15.50 9.03 5.98
N LEU A 48 14.38 8.33 6.17
CA LEU A 48 14.16 7.00 5.62
C LEU A 48 14.01 7.04 4.09
N ALA A 49 13.28 8.01 3.56
CA ALA A 49 13.04 8.17 2.12
C ALA A 49 14.33 8.37 1.31
N ARG A 50 15.36 9.01 1.89
CA ARG A 50 16.68 9.16 1.24
C ARG A 50 17.40 7.83 1.00
N ARG A 51 17.02 6.76 1.68
CA ARG A 51 17.56 5.42 1.48
C ARG A 51 16.87 4.67 0.33
N VAL A 52 15.75 5.20 -0.17
CA VAL A 52 14.92 4.56 -1.19
C VAL A 52 15.34 5.05 -2.58
N PRO A 53 15.84 4.17 -3.48
CA PRO A 53 16.20 4.52 -4.84
C PRO A 53 15.06 5.19 -5.62
N GLU A 54 15.39 5.95 -6.67
CA GLU A 54 14.38 6.64 -7.49
C GLU A 54 13.35 5.70 -8.13
N GLY A 55 13.77 4.47 -8.46
CA GLY A 55 12.90 3.44 -9.05
C GLY A 55 11.86 2.82 -8.11
N ILE A 56 11.91 3.10 -6.80
CA ILE A 56 10.96 2.58 -5.79
C ILE A 56 10.12 3.74 -5.26
N THR A 57 8.79 3.65 -5.35
CA THR A 57 7.92 4.78 -4.98
C THR A 57 7.81 4.94 -3.46
N THR A 58 8.14 6.12 -2.93
CA THR A 58 7.86 6.46 -1.52
C THR A 58 6.44 7.00 -1.36
N VAL A 59 5.67 6.43 -0.44
CA VAL A 59 4.24 6.71 -0.26
C VAL A 59 3.98 7.26 1.14
N GLY A 60 3.41 8.46 1.24
CA GLY A 60 2.87 8.97 2.51
C GLY A 60 1.44 8.47 2.72
N VAL A 61 1.14 7.86 3.87
CA VAL A 61 -0.18 7.30 4.19
C VAL A 61 -0.91 8.17 5.21
N PHE A 62 -2.08 8.67 4.81
CA PHE A 62 -2.93 9.60 5.55
C PHE A 62 -4.33 9.02 5.75
N ARG A 63 -5.05 9.56 6.73
CA ARG A 63 -6.44 9.21 7.02
C ARG A 63 -7.14 10.38 7.68
N ASN A 64 -8.08 11.00 6.97
CA ASN A 64 -8.98 12.05 7.46
C ASN A 64 -8.26 13.26 8.07
N GLN A 65 -7.04 13.55 7.59
CA GLN A 65 -6.28 14.73 7.98
C GLN A 65 -6.65 15.91 7.08
N PRO A 66 -6.59 17.16 7.59
CA PRO A 66 -6.81 18.34 6.77
C PRO A 66 -5.86 18.39 5.57
N LEU A 67 -6.34 18.87 4.43
CA LEU A 67 -5.54 18.99 3.20
C LEU A 67 -4.24 19.79 3.42
N THR A 68 -4.28 20.83 4.24
CA THR A 68 -3.10 21.64 4.57
C THR A 68 -2.04 20.84 5.30
N GLU A 69 -2.45 20.02 6.28
CA GLU A 69 -1.54 19.13 7.03
C GLU A 69 -0.93 18.07 6.10
N VAL A 70 -1.74 17.48 5.21
CA VAL A 70 -1.27 16.50 4.23
C VAL A 70 -0.17 17.10 3.35
N ARG A 71 -0.37 18.31 2.81
CA ARG A 71 0.62 19.00 1.98
C ARG A 71 1.90 19.33 2.74
N GLU A 72 1.78 19.89 3.94
CA GLU A 72 2.93 20.21 4.79
C GLU A 72 3.79 18.97 5.06
N LEU A 73 3.16 17.84 5.38
CA LEU A 73 3.86 16.58 5.63
C LEU A 73 4.50 16.01 4.37
N LEU A 74 3.81 16.06 3.22
CA LEU A 74 4.35 15.60 1.93
C LEU A 74 5.59 16.38 1.50
N ASP A 75 5.55 17.70 1.66
CA ASP A 75 6.66 18.57 1.28
C ASP A 75 7.85 18.41 2.23
N ALA A 76 7.60 18.35 3.54
CA ALA A 76 8.66 18.14 4.54
C ALA A 76 9.33 16.77 4.44
N SER A 77 8.63 15.75 3.94
CA SER A 77 9.12 14.37 3.86
C SER A 77 9.57 13.91 2.48
N ALA A 78 9.34 14.71 1.43
CA ALA A 78 9.67 14.39 0.04
C ALA A 78 9.11 13.04 -0.44
N MET A 79 7.89 12.70 -0.03
CA MET A 79 7.17 11.53 -0.57
C MET A 79 6.94 11.68 -2.07
N ARG A 80 6.77 10.61 -2.83
CA ARG A 80 6.48 10.68 -4.29
C ARG A 80 5.01 10.39 -4.59
N ALA A 81 4.34 9.71 -3.67
CA ALA A 81 2.92 9.37 -3.74
C ALA A 81 2.19 9.69 -2.44
N VAL A 82 0.88 9.86 -2.55
CA VAL A 82 -0.06 10.10 -1.46
C VAL A 82 -1.05 8.96 -1.42
N GLN A 83 -1.17 8.28 -0.27
CA GLN A 83 -2.22 7.32 -0.03
C GLN A 83 -3.21 7.88 0.97
N LEU A 84 -4.45 8.08 0.52
CA LEU A 84 -5.58 8.49 1.35
C LEU A 84 -6.37 7.25 1.72
N HIS A 85 -6.42 6.92 3.01
CA HIS A 85 -7.02 5.69 3.53
C HIS A 85 -8.18 5.98 4.51
N GLY A 86 -8.83 7.14 4.34
CA GLY A 86 -10.01 7.58 5.07
C GLY A 86 -11.22 7.72 4.16
N ASP A 87 -12.04 8.71 4.48
CA ASP A 87 -13.29 9.05 3.80
C ASP A 87 -13.13 10.31 2.92
N GLU A 88 -11.90 10.60 2.48
CA GLU A 88 -11.59 11.76 1.64
C GLU A 88 -12.42 11.73 0.35
N ASP A 89 -13.05 12.87 0.05
CA ASP A 89 -14.01 13.01 -1.05
C ASP A 89 -13.35 13.43 -2.37
N LEU A 90 -14.14 13.50 -3.44
CA LEU A 90 -13.63 13.88 -4.78
C LEU A 90 -12.92 15.24 -4.77
N ALA A 91 -13.43 16.22 -4.01
CA ALA A 91 -12.83 17.55 -3.93
C ALA A 91 -11.42 17.49 -3.31
N PHE A 92 -11.19 16.58 -2.36
CA PHE A 92 -9.87 16.35 -1.78
C PHE A 92 -8.86 15.82 -2.82
N TYR A 93 -9.25 14.85 -3.64
CA TYR A 93 -8.40 14.30 -4.71
C TYR A 93 -8.13 15.35 -5.80
N ASP A 94 -9.15 16.10 -6.21
CA ASP A 94 -9.02 17.18 -7.18
C ASP A 94 -8.09 18.28 -6.68
N ALA A 95 -8.11 18.57 -5.38
CA ALA A 95 -7.23 19.56 -4.80
C ALA A 95 -5.76 19.10 -4.75
N LEU A 96 -5.47 17.80 -4.64
CA LEU A 96 -4.11 17.25 -4.64
C LEU A 96 -3.55 17.00 -6.05
N ARG A 97 -4.40 16.80 -7.06
CA ARG A 97 -3.98 16.49 -8.43
C ARG A 97 -2.95 17.48 -9.02
N PRO A 98 -3.07 18.81 -8.83
CA PRO A 98 -2.07 19.77 -9.33
C PRO A 98 -0.67 19.59 -8.72
N ASP A 99 -0.55 18.91 -7.57
CA ASP A 99 0.71 18.69 -6.89
C ASP A 99 1.60 17.68 -7.66
N GLY A 100 1.06 16.99 -8.67
CA GLY A 100 1.81 16.10 -9.57
C GLY A 100 2.31 14.80 -8.94
N ARG A 101 1.79 14.45 -7.76
CA ARG A 101 2.12 13.24 -7.00
C ARG A 101 1.14 12.12 -7.37
N LEU A 102 1.61 10.88 -7.36
CA LEU A 102 0.75 9.71 -7.57
C LEU A 102 -0.27 9.60 -6.42
N LEU A 103 -1.55 9.43 -6.75
CA LEU A 103 -2.65 9.33 -5.79
C LEU A 103 -3.11 7.87 -5.64
N ILE A 104 -3.12 7.37 -4.40
CA ILE A 104 -3.60 6.04 -4.03
C ILE A 104 -4.84 6.18 -3.15
N ARG A 105 -5.94 5.56 -3.55
CA ARG A 105 -7.17 5.47 -2.74
C ARG A 105 -7.19 4.16 -1.97
N GLY A 106 -7.09 4.21 -0.65
CA GLY A 106 -7.20 3.05 0.23
C GLY A 106 -8.63 2.87 0.76
N VAL A 107 -9.22 1.69 0.56
CA VAL A 107 -10.60 1.40 0.93
C VAL A 107 -10.66 0.09 1.70
N SER A 108 -11.11 0.16 2.97
CA SER A 108 -11.48 -1.03 3.72
C SER A 108 -12.84 -1.53 3.25
N VAL A 109 -12.89 -2.66 2.57
CA VAL A 109 -14.10 -3.10 1.88
C VAL A 109 -15.15 -3.65 2.85
N ARG A 110 -16.34 -3.06 2.82
CA ARG A 110 -17.54 -3.49 3.56
C ARG A 110 -18.72 -3.43 2.59
N GLY A 111 -19.03 -4.52 1.89
CA GLY A 111 -20.02 -4.52 0.81
C GLY A 111 -19.38 -4.31 -0.55
N ASP A 112 -20.01 -3.49 -1.39
CA ASP A 112 -19.55 -3.27 -2.76
C ASP A 112 -18.19 -2.57 -2.80
N ALA A 113 -17.25 -3.15 -3.55
CA ALA A 113 -15.96 -2.52 -3.81
C ALA A 113 -16.11 -1.39 -4.85
N PRO A 114 -15.44 -0.25 -4.62
CA PRO A 114 -15.37 0.81 -5.63
C PRO A 114 -14.55 0.35 -6.83
N ARG A 115 -14.72 1.04 -7.95
CA ARG A 115 -13.86 0.90 -9.13
C ARG A 115 -12.72 1.90 -9.10
N HIS A 116 -11.59 1.49 -9.68
CA HIS A 116 -10.43 2.31 -9.94
C HIS A 116 -10.82 3.54 -10.77
N GLY A 117 -10.34 4.70 -10.34
CA GLY A 117 -10.52 5.98 -11.01
C GLY A 117 -11.80 6.73 -10.61
N GLU A 118 -12.62 6.21 -9.70
CA GLU A 118 -13.86 6.88 -9.25
C GLU A 118 -13.63 8.21 -8.51
N ARG A 119 -12.48 8.38 -7.85
CA ARG A 119 -12.02 9.67 -7.29
C ARG A 119 -10.93 10.30 -8.16
N GLY A 120 -10.65 9.71 -9.31
CA GLY A 120 -9.53 10.02 -10.18
C GLY A 120 -8.17 9.70 -9.56
N GLU A 121 -8.11 8.76 -8.62
CA GLU A 121 -6.88 8.16 -8.14
C GLU A 121 -6.15 7.39 -9.25
N ASP A 122 -4.82 7.31 -9.13
CA ASP A 122 -3.99 6.54 -10.06
C ASP A 122 -3.97 5.06 -9.70
N ILE A 123 -4.09 4.73 -8.40
CA ILE A 123 -4.10 3.35 -7.89
C ILE A 123 -5.22 3.19 -6.86
N LEU A 124 -6.00 2.11 -6.98
CA LEU A 124 -6.98 1.70 -5.97
C LEU A 124 -6.41 0.60 -5.07
N LEU A 125 -6.35 0.81 -3.75
CA LEU A 125 -5.97 -0.21 -2.79
C LEU A 125 -7.21 -0.71 -2.05
N LEU A 126 -7.49 -2.01 -2.17
CA LEU A 126 -8.60 -2.67 -1.49
C LEU A 126 -8.07 -3.45 -0.28
N ASP A 127 -8.38 -2.97 0.92
CA ASP A 127 -8.13 -3.65 2.18
C ASP A 127 -9.31 -4.61 2.49
N ALA A 128 -9.14 -5.85 2.07
CA ALA A 128 -10.12 -6.93 2.17
C ALA A 128 -9.53 -8.12 2.96
N PRO A 129 -10.36 -8.96 3.61
CA PRO A 129 -9.85 -10.21 4.17
C PRO A 129 -9.16 -11.06 3.10
N VAL A 130 -8.13 -11.80 3.51
CA VAL A 130 -7.43 -12.74 2.62
C VAL A 130 -8.46 -13.72 2.05
N PRO A 131 -8.54 -13.86 0.72
CA PRO A 131 -9.33 -14.88 0.05
C PRO A 131 -9.11 -16.28 0.63
N GLY A 132 -10.16 -16.94 1.08
CA GLY A 132 -10.20 -18.40 1.08
C GLY A 132 -10.77 -18.85 -0.27
N ALA A 133 -10.08 -19.75 -0.97
CA ALA A 133 -10.60 -20.46 -2.14
C ALA A 133 -10.81 -19.67 -3.44
N GLY A 134 -9.87 -18.80 -3.82
CA GLY A 134 -9.76 -18.39 -5.24
C GLY A 134 -10.52 -17.12 -5.67
N GLU A 135 -11.18 -16.39 -4.77
CA GLU A 135 -11.91 -15.15 -5.10
C GLU A 135 -11.66 -14.04 -4.05
N VAL A 136 -11.62 -12.76 -4.45
CA VAL A 136 -11.58 -11.65 -3.48
C VAL A 136 -12.96 -11.47 -2.89
N TRP A 137 -13.07 -11.75 -1.58
CA TRP A 137 -14.30 -11.61 -0.83
C TRP A 137 -14.23 -10.32 0.00
N ASP A 138 -15.32 -9.55 0.05
CA ASP A 138 -15.48 -8.55 1.09
C ASP A 138 -15.62 -9.21 2.48
N ARG A 139 -15.68 -8.40 3.54
CA ARG A 139 -15.91 -8.88 4.91
C ARG A 139 -17.24 -9.61 5.12
N SER A 140 -18.14 -9.61 4.15
CA SER A 140 -19.44 -10.31 4.18
C SER A 140 -19.43 -11.63 3.40
N GLY A 141 -18.33 -11.99 2.74
CA GLY A 141 -18.26 -13.18 1.89
C GLY A 141 -18.91 -12.98 0.52
N LYS A 142 -18.90 -11.75 -0.01
CA LYS A 142 -19.35 -11.44 -1.38
C LYS A 142 -18.15 -11.24 -2.31
N ARG A 143 -18.19 -11.89 -3.49
CA ARG A 143 -17.19 -11.70 -4.54
C ARG A 143 -17.16 -10.26 -5.00
N LEU A 144 -15.98 -9.66 -5.02
CA LEU A 144 -15.79 -8.31 -5.52
C LEU A 144 -15.80 -8.28 -7.06
N PRO A 145 -16.48 -7.30 -7.68
CA PRO A 145 -16.34 -7.06 -9.11
C PRO A 145 -14.89 -6.69 -9.46
N GLU A 146 -14.46 -6.92 -10.71
CA GLU A 146 -13.11 -6.55 -11.16
C GLU A 146 -12.84 -5.06 -10.89
N PRO A 147 -11.86 -4.71 -10.04
CA PRO A 147 -11.68 -3.33 -9.58
C PRO A 147 -11.14 -2.36 -10.63
N GLY A 148 -10.75 -2.85 -11.81
CA GLY A 148 -10.11 -2.06 -12.87
C GLY A 148 -8.65 -2.48 -13.08
N LEU A 149 -7.87 -1.62 -13.74
CA LEU A 149 -6.54 -1.99 -14.25
C LEU A 149 -5.41 -1.84 -13.23
N ALA A 150 -5.45 -0.82 -12.38
CA ALA A 150 -4.38 -0.50 -11.42
C ALA A 150 -4.91 -0.58 -9.99
N TRP A 151 -4.97 -1.81 -9.45
CA TRP A 151 -5.42 -2.05 -8.09
C TRP A 151 -4.51 -2.96 -7.27
N LEU A 152 -4.41 -2.67 -5.98
CA LEU A 152 -3.63 -3.41 -5.00
C LEU A 152 -4.54 -4.19 -4.08
N LEU A 153 -4.25 -5.48 -3.90
CA LEU A 153 -4.85 -6.29 -2.85
C LEU A 153 -4.08 -6.08 -1.54
N ALA A 154 -4.80 -5.71 -0.48
CA ALA A 154 -4.27 -5.59 0.86
C ALA A 154 -5.19 -6.33 1.84
N GLY A 155 -4.77 -6.37 3.11
CA GLY A 155 -5.57 -6.89 4.21
C GLY A 155 -5.19 -8.32 4.59
N GLY A 156 -4.50 -8.47 5.73
CA GLY A 156 -4.11 -9.77 6.28
C GLY A 156 -3.09 -10.57 5.47
N LEU A 157 -2.53 -10.03 4.38
CA LEU A 157 -1.53 -10.72 3.58
C LEU A 157 -0.24 -10.97 4.37
N ASP A 158 0.33 -12.16 4.19
CA ASP A 158 1.57 -12.63 4.82
C ASP A 158 2.32 -13.59 3.86
N PRO A 159 3.58 -13.98 4.16
CA PRO A 159 4.35 -14.88 3.30
C PRO A 159 3.69 -16.25 3.03
N GLY A 160 2.85 -16.73 3.94
CA GLY A 160 2.17 -18.00 3.83
C GLY A 160 0.93 -17.98 2.94
N ASN A 161 0.31 -16.81 2.73
CA ASN A 161 -0.95 -16.70 1.99
C ASN A 161 -0.88 -15.87 0.68
N VAL A 162 0.13 -15.02 0.51
CA VAL A 162 0.18 -14.07 -0.61
C VAL A 162 0.18 -14.75 -1.98
N ALA A 163 0.84 -15.91 -2.09
CA ALA A 163 0.92 -16.63 -3.36
C ALA A 163 -0.45 -17.16 -3.81
N GLU A 164 -1.27 -17.65 -2.89
CA GLU A 164 -2.65 -18.06 -3.19
C GLU A 164 -3.50 -16.84 -3.52
N ALA A 165 -3.39 -15.77 -2.73
CA ALA A 165 -4.15 -14.54 -2.93
C ALA A 165 -3.88 -13.91 -4.31
N VAL A 166 -2.62 -13.88 -4.78
CA VAL A 166 -2.24 -13.38 -6.11
C VAL A 166 -2.85 -14.24 -7.21
N ARG A 167 -2.78 -15.57 -7.14
CA ARG A 167 -3.34 -16.48 -8.17
C ARG A 167 -4.86 -16.41 -8.25
N ALA A 168 -5.50 -16.31 -7.09
CA ALA A 168 -6.93 -16.20 -6.91
C ALA A 168 -7.47 -14.89 -7.49
N ALA A 169 -6.91 -13.77 -7.02
CA ALA A 169 -7.45 -12.44 -7.26
C ALA A 169 -6.91 -11.78 -8.52
N ARG A 170 -5.74 -12.21 -8.99
CA ARG A 170 -4.97 -11.60 -10.10
C ARG A 170 -4.90 -10.07 -10.00
N PRO A 171 -4.45 -9.52 -8.87
CA PRO A 171 -4.36 -8.09 -8.72
C PRO A 171 -3.24 -7.52 -9.59
N TRP A 172 -3.29 -6.22 -9.86
CA TRP A 172 -2.14 -5.53 -10.44
C TRP A 172 -0.94 -5.51 -9.48
N GLY A 173 -1.23 -5.48 -8.17
CA GLY A 173 -0.22 -5.62 -7.14
C GLY A 173 -0.76 -5.99 -5.77
N VAL A 174 0.13 -6.09 -4.78
CA VAL A 174 -0.20 -6.39 -3.39
C VAL A 174 0.39 -5.36 -2.44
N ASP A 175 -0.27 -5.10 -1.32
CA ASP A 175 0.22 -4.28 -0.22
C ASP A 175 0.25 -5.10 1.07
N VAL A 176 1.39 -5.05 1.77
CA VAL A 176 1.56 -5.74 3.05
C VAL A 176 1.96 -4.78 4.15
N SER A 177 1.37 -4.96 5.33
CA SER A 177 1.80 -4.27 6.54
C SER A 177 1.95 -5.21 7.73
N SER A 178 0.86 -5.71 8.31
CA SER A 178 0.94 -6.50 9.55
C SER A 178 1.47 -7.92 9.38
N GLY A 179 1.30 -8.56 8.23
CA GLY A 179 1.75 -9.96 8.02
C GLY A 179 3.27 -10.14 7.91
N ILE A 180 4.03 -9.04 7.97
CA ILE A 180 5.50 -9.02 8.02
C ILE A 180 6.02 -8.48 9.35
N GLU A 181 5.16 -8.43 10.38
CA GLU A 181 5.51 -8.00 11.73
C GLU A 181 5.74 -9.19 12.66
N ILE A 182 6.78 -9.12 13.49
CA ILE A 182 7.00 -10.06 14.60
C ILE A 182 6.22 -9.66 15.86
N SER A 183 5.89 -8.38 15.97
CA SER A 183 5.01 -7.82 17.00
C SER A 183 4.44 -6.50 16.48
N ARG A 184 3.35 -6.01 17.07
CA ARG A 184 2.60 -4.86 16.55
C ARG A 184 3.50 -3.64 16.26
N GLY A 185 3.67 -3.31 14.98
CA GLY A 185 4.51 -2.21 14.50
C GLY A 185 5.99 -2.53 14.31
N VAL A 186 6.47 -3.73 14.64
CA VAL A 186 7.87 -4.16 14.50
C VAL A 186 7.97 -5.16 13.36
N LYS A 187 8.57 -4.71 12.24
CA LYS A 187 8.76 -5.53 11.04
C LYS A 187 9.85 -6.58 11.25
N SER A 188 9.89 -7.58 10.38
CA SER A 188 11.00 -8.52 10.26
C SER A 188 11.57 -8.49 8.83
N PRO A 189 12.88 -8.21 8.67
CA PRO A 189 13.55 -8.32 7.38
C PRO A 189 13.35 -9.68 6.70
N ALA A 190 13.36 -10.77 7.48
CA ALA A 190 13.14 -12.11 6.96
C ALA A 190 11.70 -12.29 6.43
N LEU A 191 10.70 -11.73 7.11
CA LEU A 191 9.31 -11.80 6.64
C LEU A 191 9.07 -10.89 5.43
N ILE A 192 9.75 -9.73 5.35
CA ILE A 192 9.71 -8.86 4.16
C ILE A 192 10.22 -9.61 2.94
N ALA A 193 11.41 -10.21 3.04
CA ALA A 193 12.01 -10.98 1.95
C ALA A 193 11.11 -12.16 1.54
N ALA A 194 10.66 -12.95 2.51
CA ALA A 194 9.79 -14.10 2.26
C ALA A 194 8.45 -13.70 1.61
N PHE A 195 7.88 -12.55 2.00
CA PHE A 195 6.66 -12.04 1.38
C PHE A 195 6.86 -11.71 -0.10
N ILE A 196 7.91 -10.95 -0.42
CA ILE A 196 8.17 -10.51 -1.79
C ILE A 196 8.51 -11.70 -2.68
N GLU A 197 9.32 -12.64 -2.19
CA GLU A 197 9.64 -13.89 -2.89
C GLU A 197 8.36 -14.69 -3.22
N ALA A 198 7.52 -14.94 -2.21
CA ALA A 198 6.28 -15.68 -2.39
C ALA A 198 5.30 -14.99 -3.34
N ALA A 199 5.22 -13.66 -3.30
CA ALA A 199 4.36 -12.87 -4.20
C ALA A 199 4.86 -12.93 -5.65
N ARG A 200 6.17 -12.78 -5.88
CA ARG A 200 6.75 -12.82 -7.24
C ARG A 200 6.64 -14.21 -7.86
N ALA A 201 6.92 -15.27 -7.10
CA ALA A 201 6.80 -16.65 -7.58
C ALA A 201 5.35 -17.06 -7.97
N ALA A 202 4.34 -16.30 -7.51
CA ALA A 202 2.95 -16.53 -7.88
C ALA A 202 2.52 -15.79 -9.16
N ALA A 203 3.32 -14.82 -9.62
CA ALA A 203 3.05 -14.00 -10.79
C ALA A 203 3.79 -14.47 -12.06
N GLU A 204 4.69 -15.45 -11.92
CA GLU A 204 5.28 -16.22 -13.03
C GLU A 204 4.27 -17.22 -13.62
#